data_AF-A0A323TJH3-F1
#
_entry.id   AF-A0A323TJH3-F1
#
_cell.length_a   1.000
_cell.length_b   1.000
_cell.length_c   1.000
_cell.angle_alpha   90.00
_cell.angle_beta   90.00
_cell.angle_gamma   90.00
#
_symmetry.space_group_name_H-M   'P 1'
#
loop_
_entity.id
_entity.type
_entity.pdbx_description
1 polymer ?
#
loop_
_entity_poly.entity_id
_entity_poly.type
_entity_poly.pdbx_seq_one_letter_code
_entity_poly.pdbx_strand_id
1 'polypeptide(L)' 'MELIPSSGGAFEISVNGKKIYSKWETDQFPDHKEVINQLESIKNYGS' A
#
# COMPACT_ATOMS: atom_id res chain seq x y z
N MET A 1 21.31 -13.01 23.79
CA MET A 1 20.35 -11.97 23.34
C MET A 1 20.27 -12.09 21.83
N GLU A 2 19.17 -12.62 21.31
CA GLU A 2 18.97 -12.80 19.87
C GLU A 2 18.04 -11.70 19.36
N LEU A 3 18.51 -10.95 18.37
CA LEU A 3 17.70 -9.99 17.63
C LEU A 3 17.20 -10.73 16.38
N ILE A 4 15.90 -11.00 16.31
CA ILE A 4 15.28 -11.46 15.07
C ILE A 4 15.00 -10.20 14.25
N PRO A 5 15.70 -9.95 13.13
CA PRO A 5 15.36 -8.83 12.27
C PRO A 5 14.00 -9.09 11.64
N SER A 6 13.02 -8.22 11.89
CA SER A 6 11.80 -8.18 11.06
C SER A 6 12.23 -8.05 9.60
N SER A 7 11.93 -9.05 8.78
CA SER A 7 12.57 -9.29 7.47
C SER A 7 12.19 -8.31 6.34
N GLY A 8 11.77 -7.10 6.68
CA GLY A 8 11.52 -6.04 5.69
C GLY A 8 10.23 -5.30 6.02
N GLY A 9 10.33 -4.02 6.34
CA GLY A 9 9.19 -3.14 6.54
C GLY A 9 8.38 -2.95 5.26
N ALA A 10 7.57 -3.96 4.92
CA ALA A 10 6.60 -3.92 3.85
C ALA A 10 5.50 -2.94 4.25
N PHE A 11 5.20 -2.01 3.34
CA PHE A 11 4.03 -1.16 3.44
C PHE A 11 3.18 -1.41 2.21
N GLU A 12 2.07 -2.10 2.39
CA GLU A 12 1.17 -2.51 1.31
C GLU A 12 -0.26 -2.05 1.59
N ILE A 13 -0.96 -1.59 0.55
CA ILE A 13 -2.36 -1.20 0.62
C ILE A 13 -3.16 -2.08 -0.33
N SER A 14 -4.25 -2.66 0.16
CA SER A 14 -5.15 -3.50 -0.62
C SER A 14 -6.62 -3.12 -0.40
N VAL A 15 -7.43 -3.21 -1.45
CA VAL A 15 -8.87 -2.94 -1.44
C VAL A 15 -9.58 -4.12 -2.09
N ASN A 16 -10.58 -4.69 -1.40
CA ASN A 16 -11.31 -5.88 -1.87
C ASN A 16 -10.40 -7.05 -2.28
N GLY A 17 -9.29 -7.25 -1.55
CA GLY A 17 -8.29 -8.29 -1.85
C GLY A 17 -7.38 -7.98 -3.04
N LYS A 18 -7.54 -6.83 -3.72
CA LYS A 18 -6.64 -6.36 -4.77
C LYS A 18 -5.62 -5.40 -4.18
N LYS A 19 -4.32 -5.69 -4.36
CA LYS A 19 -3.25 -4.78 -3.99
C LYS A 19 -3.24 -3.55 -4.89
N ILE A 20 -3.16 -2.37 -4.29
CA ILE A 20 -3.13 -1.07 -4.97
C ILE A 20 -1.82 -0.32 -4.74
N TYR A 21 -1.06 -0.68 -3.71
CA TYR A 21 0.27 -0.12 -3.44
C TYR A 21 1.19 -1.12 -2.75
N SER A 22 2.49 -1.08 -3.08
CA SER A 22 3.54 -1.74 -2.31
C SER A 22 4.81 -0.89 -2.31
N LYS A 23 5.30 -0.56 -1.11
CA LYS A 23 6.59 0.11 -0.92
C LYS A 23 7.75 -0.72 -1.47
N TRP A 24 7.63 -2.03 -1.57
CA TRP A 24 8.69 -2.85 -2.17
C TRP A 24 8.75 -2.73 -3.69
N GLU A 25 7.63 -2.40 -4.33
CA GLU A 25 7.58 -2.18 -5.77
C GLU A 25 8.06 -0.76 -6.14
N THR A 26 7.79 0.21 -5.27
CA THR A 26 8.11 1.63 -5.51
C THR A 26 9.41 2.09 -4.85
N ASP A 27 9.94 1.31 -3.90
CA ASP A 27 10.99 1.69 -2.94
C ASP A 27 10.72 2.98 -2.16
N GLN A 28 9.46 3.44 -2.13
CA GLN A 28 9.06 4.69 -1.52
C GLN A 28 7.86 4.49 -0.58
N PHE A 29 7.63 5.43 0.33
CA PHE A 29 6.34 5.52 1.00
C PHE A 29 5.37 6.32 0.11
N PRO A 30 4.08 5.96 0.07
CA PRO A 30 3.13 6.67 -0.75
C PRO A 30 2.84 8.05 -0.15
N ASP A 31 2.54 9.03 -1.00
CA ASP A 31 1.92 10.26 -0.53
C ASP A 31 0.46 9.99 -0.15
N HIS A 32 0.01 10.59 0.96
CA HIS A 32 -1.35 10.47 1.44
C HIS A 32 -2.40 10.85 0.37
N LYS A 33 -2.14 11.85 -0.47
CA LYS A 33 -3.08 12.23 -1.55
C LYS A 33 -3.12 11.21 -2.65
N GLU A 34 -1.99 10.58 -2.97
CA GLU A 34 -1.93 9.50 -3.97
C GLU A 34 -2.81 8.33 -3.56
N VAL A 35 -2.71 7.90 -2.29
CA VAL A 35 -3.56 6.84 -1.75
C VAL A 35 -5.03 7.24 -1.79
N ILE A 36 -5.38 8.44 -1.35
CA ILE A 36 -6.78 8.92 -1.34
C ILE A 36 -7.34 8.94 -2.76
N ASN A 37 -6.60 9.49 -3.73
CA ASN A 37 -7.03 9.54 -5.13
C ASN A 37 -7.25 8.14 -5.72
N GLN A 38 -6.36 7.18 -5.40
CA GLN A 38 -6.54 5.78 -5.83
C GLN A 38 -7.80 5.16 -5.22
N LEU A 39 -8.06 5.41 -3.94
CA LEU A 39 -9.27 4.92 -3.25
C LEU A 39 -10.55 5.52 -3.84
N GLU A 40 -10.57 6.83 -4.11
CA GLU A 40 -11.71 7.51 -4.74
C GLU A 40 -11.95 6.97 -6.15
N SER A 41 -10.89 6.77 -6.93
CA SER A 41 -10.99 6.16 -8.25
C SER A 41 -11.66 4.78 -8.16
N ILE A 42 -11.22 3.93 -7.24
CA ILE A 42 -11.79 2.58 -7.05
C ILE A 42 -13.27 2.63 -6.66
N LYS A 43 -13.66 3.56 -5.78
CA LYS A 43 -15.06 3.74 -5.36
C LYS A 43 -15.96 4.09 -6.56
N ASN A 44 -15.46 4.91 -7.48
CA ASN A 44 -16.24 5.41 -8.62
C ASN A 44 -16.44 4.39 -9.75
N TYR A 45 -15.71 3.27 -9.77
CA TYR A 45 -15.93 2.19 -10.74
C TYR A 45 -17.11 1.26 -10.40
N GLY A 46 -17.76 1.44 -9.23
CA GLY A 46 -18.85 0.58 -8.74
C GLY A 46 -20.18 1.28 -8.48
N SER A 47 -20.37 2.51 -8.97
CA SER A 47 -21.66 3.25 -8.91
C SER A 47 -22.29 3.39 -10.28
#